data_AF-C4FJA1-F1
#
_entry.id   AF-C4FJA1-F1
#
_cell.length_a   1.000
_cell.length_b   1.000
_cell.length_c   1.000
_cell.angle_alpha   90.00
_cell.angle_beta   90.00
_cell.angle_gamma   90.00
#
_symmetry.space_group_name_H-M   'P 1'
#
loop_
_entity.id
_entity.type
_entity.pdbx_description
1 polymer ?
#
loop_
_entity_poly.entity_id
_entity_poly.type
_entity_poly.pdbx_seq_one_letter_code
_entity_poly.pdbx_strand_id
1 'polypeptide(L)'
;GYNGYGMDVDTGKRIDCEVKPQNTDSPKKKLTGRGSFNDYTLERFNKDLENNPTILVSGFVGGKLIYVFEFKFECLIKKLKPQLDRKFQEGQRKKGDFVRSASFSFTDYKDCPSLRIAYLRNDWHNFKDYLSRNIAKYFKELRK
;
A
#
# COMPACT_ATOMS: atom_id res chain seq x y z
N GLY A 1 -8.04 -12.85 1.60
CA GLY A 1 -7.49 -13.03 2.96
C GLY A 1 -6.51 -11.91 3.24
N TYR A 2 -6.20 -11.63 4.50
CA TYR A 2 -5.06 -10.77 4.86
C TYR A 2 -3.79 -11.61 4.85
N ASN A 3 -2.68 -11.05 4.38
CA ASN A 3 -1.40 -11.76 4.25
C ASN A 3 -0.42 -11.45 5.40
N GLY A 4 -0.87 -10.73 6.42
CA GLY A 4 -0.12 -10.50 7.65
C GLY A 4 -1.02 -10.17 8.83
N TYR A 5 -0.43 -10.13 10.01
CA TYR A 5 -1.05 -9.61 11.22
C TYR A 5 0.01 -8.93 12.09
N GLY A 6 -0.39 -7.89 12.80
CA GLY A 6 0.33 -7.30 13.92
C GLY A 6 -0.33 -7.68 15.25
N MET A 7 0.39 -7.47 16.34
CA MET A 7 -0.16 -7.52 17.68
C MET A 7 -0.17 -6.12 18.24
N ASP A 8 -1.35 -5.66 18.65
CA ASP A 8 -1.46 -4.46 19.45
C ASP A 8 -0.80 -4.71 20.81
N VAL A 9 0.18 -3.90 21.16
CA VAL A 9 1.03 -4.14 22.34
C VAL A 9 0.26 -3.89 23.64
N ASP A 10 -0.69 -2.95 23.61
CA ASP A 10 -1.44 -2.51 24.80
C ASP A 10 -2.66 -3.40 25.07
N THR A 11 -3.31 -3.88 24.01
CA THR A 11 -4.55 -4.67 24.11
C THR A 11 -4.37 -6.15 23.82
N GLY A 12 -3.20 -6.56 23.31
CA GLY A 12 -2.92 -7.93 22.87
C GLY A 12 -3.79 -8.38 21.68
N LYS A 13 -4.52 -7.46 21.05
CA LYS A 13 -5.42 -7.79 19.95
C LYS A 13 -4.65 -7.95 18.65
N ARG A 14 -5.08 -8.93 17.86
CA ARG A 14 -4.60 -9.11 16.49
C ARG A 14 -5.10 -7.96 15.63
N ILE A 15 -4.18 -7.27 14.97
CA ILE A 15 -4.47 -6.27 13.93
C ILE A 15 -4.23 -6.94 12.59
N ASP A 16 -5.24 -7.00 11.74
CA ASP A 16 -5.06 -7.55 10.39
C ASP A 16 -4.24 -6.60 9.51
N CYS A 17 -3.30 -7.18 8.76
CA CYS A 17 -2.37 -6.43 7.91
C CYS A 17 -2.39 -6.92 6.46
N GLU A 18 -2.22 -5.98 5.52
CA GLU A 18 -2.07 -6.25 4.11
C GLU A 18 -0.72 -5.72 3.60
N VAL A 19 0.19 -6.63 3.29
CA VAL A 19 1.55 -6.36 2.83
C VAL A 19 1.60 -6.28 1.30
N LYS A 20 2.20 -5.20 0.79
CA LYS A 20 2.37 -4.87 -0.63
C LYS A 20 3.86 -4.60 -0.93
N PRO A 21 4.65 -5.65 -1.21
CA PRO A 21 6.06 -5.49 -1.55
C PRO A 21 6.23 -5.03 -3.00
N GLN A 22 7.18 -4.13 -3.22
CA GLN A 22 7.66 -3.71 -4.54
C GLN A 22 9.17 -3.97 -4.63
N ASN A 23 9.57 -4.81 -5.58
CA ASN A 23 10.97 -5.13 -5.84
C ASN A 23 11.44 -4.44 -7.12
N THR A 24 12.71 -4.02 -7.15
CA THR A 24 13.38 -3.60 -8.38
C THR A 24 14.87 -3.88 -8.34
N ASP A 25 15.42 -4.27 -9.48
CA ASP A 25 16.87 -4.40 -9.68
C ASP A 25 17.38 -3.39 -10.71
N SER A 26 16.50 -2.49 -11.19
CA SER A 26 16.81 -1.57 -12.28
C SER A 26 16.37 -0.14 -11.97
N PRO A 27 17.24 0.87 -12.17
CA PRO A 27 16.87 2.28 -12.00
C PRO A 27 15.81 2.75 -13.00
N LYS A 28 15.56 1.98 -14.08
CA LYS A 28 14.45 2.24 -15.02
C LYS A 28 13.08 1.87 -14.44
N LYS A 29 13.02 0.91 -13.50
CA LYS A 29 11.79 0.44 -12.86
C LYS A 29 11.76 0.89 -11.40
N LYS A 30 11.49 2.17 -11.18
CA LYS A 30 11.62 2.77 -9.85
C LYS A 30 10.57 2.28 -8.85
N LEU A 31 10.93 2.33 -7.57
CA LEU A 31 10.02 2.20 -6.43
C LEU A 31 9.10 3.41 -6.38
N THR A 32 7.80 3.16 -6.46
CA THR A 32 6.74 4.17 -6.53
C THR A 32 5.81 4.10 -5.33
N GLY A 33 6.07 3.18 -4.38
CA GLY A 33 5.19 2.93 -3.25
C GLY A 33 3.84 2.42 -3.71
N ARG A 34 3.82 1.67 -4.81
CA ARG A 34 2.59 1.14 -5.38
C ARG A 34 2.21 -0.20 -4.76
N GLY A 35 0.93 -0.49 -4.78
CA GLY A 35 0.39 -1.79 -4.46
C GLY A 35 -0.87 -2.05 -5.27
N SER A 36 -1.31 -3.30 -5.27
CA SER A 36 -2.60 -3.68 -5.84
C SER A 36 -3.32 -4.70 -4.98
N PHE A 37 -4.63 -4.63 -4.99
CA PHE A 37 -5.50 -5.72 -4.58
C PHE A 37 -5.87 -6.50 -5.84
N ASN A 38 -5.45 -7.77 -5.87
CA ASN A 38 -5.71 -8.65 -7.00
C ASN A 38 -7.03 -9.37 -6.79
N ASP A 39 -7.73 -9.64 -7.88
CA ASP A 39 -9.03 -10.31 -7.90
C ASP A 39 -10.02 -9.71 -6.89
N TYR A 40 -10.05 -8.37 -6.87
CA TYR A 40 -10.72 -7.60 -5.83
C TYR A 40 -12.22 -7.47 -6.15
N THR A 41 -13.05 -7.70 -5.14
CA THR A 41 -14.52 -7.72 -5.26
C THR A 41 -15.16 -6.67 -4.35
N LEU A 42 -16.43 -6.34 -4.60
CA LEU A 42 -17.19 -5.41 -3.75
C LEU A 42 -17.30 -5.93 -2.31
N GLU A 43 -17.53 -7.22 -2.12
CA GLU A 43 -17.66 -7.84 -0.79
C GLU A 43 -16.35 -7.77 -0.03
N ARG A 44 -15.22 -8.00 -0.71
CA ARG A 44 -13.90 -7.84 -0.09
C ARG A 44 -13.62 -6.38 0.27
N PHE A 45 -13.98 -5.44 -0.60
CA PHE A 45 -13.85 -4.01 -0.32
C PHE A 45 -14.68 -3.57 0.89
N ASN A 46 -15.92 -4.04 1.01
CA ASN A 46 -16.77 -3.76 2.17
C ASN A 46 -16.19 -4.37 3.46
N LYS A 47 -15.66 -5.59 3.39
CA LYS A 47 -14.96 -6.19 4.54
C LYS A 47 -13.71 -5.43 4.95
N ASP A 48 -12.95 -4.92 3.97
CA ASP A 48 -11.75 -4.11 4.24
C ASP A 48 -12.10 -2.71 4.76
N LEU A 49 -13.26 -2.14 4.37
CA LEU A 49 -13.84 -0.94 4.97
C LEU A 49 -14.19 -1.15 6.45
N GLU A 50 -14.87 -2.26 6.78
CA GLU A 50 -15.29 -2.60 8.14
C GLU A 50 -14.08 -2.89 9.05
N ASN A 51 -13.13 -3.69 8.57
CA ASN A 51 -11.96 -4.10 9.37
C ASN A 51 -10.86 -3.04 9.43
N ASN A 52 -10.81 -2.13 8.46
CA ASN A 52 -9.80 -1.08 8.29
C ASN A 52 -8.35 -1.59 8.56
N PRO A 53 -7.89 -2.61 7.82
CA PRO A 53 -6.61 -3.26 8.08
C PRO A 53 -5.44 -2.28 7.90
N THR A 54 -4.33 -2.59 8.55
CA THR A 54 -3.08 -1.85 8.36
C THR A 54 -2.44 -2.28 7.02
N ILE A 55 -2.12 -1.32 6.16
CA ILE A 55 -1.45 -1.54 4.89
C ILE A 55 0.05 -1.31 5.05
N LEU A 56 0.86 -2.28 4.64
CA LEU A 56 2.31 -2.21 4.67
C LEU A 56 2.86 -2.19 3.26
N VAL A 57 3.38 -1.06 2.79
CA VAL A 57 4.00 -0.94 1.48
C VAL A 57 5.52 -0.92 1.64
N SER A 58 6.18 -1.96 1.12
CA SER A 58 7.63 -2.11 1.23
C SER A 58 8.33 -1.98 -0.11
N GLY A 59 9.53 -1.41 -0.09
CA GLY A 59 10.36 -1.22 -1.27
C GLY A 59 11.70 -1.92 -1.13
N PHE A 60 12.07 -2.75 -2.10
CA PHE A 60 13.34 -3.46 -2.13
C PHE A 60 14.14 -3.13 -3.39
N VAL A 61 15.47 -3.00 -3.24
CA VAL A 61 16.41 -2.86 -4.36
C VAL A 61 17.45 -3.97 -4.29
N GLY A 62 17.53 -4.86 -5.29
CA GLY A 62 18.49 -5.97 -5.27
C GLY A 62 18.34 -6.86 -4.04
N GLY A 63 17.09 -7.13 -3.62
CA GLY A 63 16.77 -7.87 -2.39
C GLY A 63 16.98 -7.10 -1.07
N LYS A 64 17.54 -5.89 -1.10
CA LYS A 64 17.74 -5.06 0.10
C LYS A 64 16.48 -4.26 0.42
N LEU A 65 15.94 -4.40 1.63
CA LEU A 65 14.84 -3.58 2.12
C LEU A 65 15.30 -2.12 2.25
N ILE A 66 14.56 -1.21 1.61
CA ILE A 66 14.85 0.24 1.62
C ILE A 66 13.88 0.98 2.54
N TYR A 67 12.60 0.67 2.47
CA TYR A 67 11.57 1.31 3.30
C TYR A 67 10.38 0.41 3.55
N VAL A 68 9.62 0.72 4.60
CA VAL A 68 8.27 0.23 4.87
C VAL A 68 7.40 1.41 5.25
N PHE A 69 6.39 1.70 4.44
CA PHE A 69 5.30 2.60 4.80
C PHE A 69 4.19 1.81 5.46
N GLU A 70 3.59 2.41 6.47
CA GLU A 70 2.45 1.86 7.17
C GLU A 70 1.34 2.91 7.24
N PHE A 71 0.11 2.52 6.90
CA PHE A 71 -1.07 3.40 6.97
C PHE A 71 -2.36 2.56 7.03
N LYS A 72 -3.50 3.18 7.38
CA LYS A 72 -4.79 2.50 7.42
C LYS A 72 -5.46 2.41 6.05
N PHE A 73 -6.17 1.30 5.81
CA PHE A 73 -6.86 1.04 4.54
C PHE A 73 -7.78 2.17 4.10
N GLU A 74 -8.42 2.86 5.04
CA GLU A 74 -9.31 4.00 4.78
C GLU A 74 -8.70 5.06 3.85
N CYS A 75 -7.38 5.24 3.89
CA CYS A 75 -6.66 6.19 3.04
C CYS A 75 -6.67 5.83 1.55
N LEU A 76 -7.03 4.59 1.20
CA LEU A 76 -7.16 4.13 -0.19
C LEU A 76 -8.59 4.17 -0.72
N ILE A 77 -9.60 4.45 0.10
CA ILE A 77 -11.02 4.40 -0.30
C ILE A 77 -11.28 5.25 -1.54
N LYS A 78 -10.82 6.51 -1.52
CA LYS A 78 -10.99 7.46 -2.63
C LYS A 78 -10.37 6.97 -3.93
N LYS A 79 -9.33 6.14 -3.85
CA LYS A 79 -8.64 5.57 -5.01
C LYS A 79 -9.27 4.26 -5.48
N LEU A 80 -9.65 3.38 -4.56
CA LEU A 80 -10.12 2.04 -4.89
C LEU A 80 -11.59 2.04 -5.30
N LYS A 81 -12.47 2.76 -4.59
CA LYS A 81 -13.91 2.75 -4.86
C LYS A 81 -14.24 3.05 -6.34
N PRO A 82 -13.70 4.10 -6.98
CA PRO A 82 -14.00 4.35 -8.40
C PRO A 82 -13.54 3.24 -9.35
N GLN A 83 -12.48 2.49 -9.00
CA GLN A 83 -12.03 1.35 -9.82
C GLN A 83 -13.01 0.18 -9.74
N LEU A 84 -13.61 -0.05 -8.57
CA LEU A 84 -14.66 -1.06 -8.41
C LEU A 84 -15.96 -0.60 -9.07
N ASP A 85 -16.40 0.64 -8.82
CA ASP A 85 -17.64 1.18 -9.41
C ASP A 85 -17.61 1.12 -10.94
N ARG A 86 -16.46 1.39 -11.56
CA ARG A 86 -16.29 1.28 -13.02
C ARG A 86 -16.47 -0.16 -13.53
N LYS A 87 -16.15 -1.17 -12.72
CA LYS A 87 -16.27 -2.58 -13.09
C LYS A 87 -17.64 -3.16 -12.75
N PHE A 88 -18.22 -2.76 -11.63
CA PHE A 88 -19.49 -3.25 -11.09
C PHE A 88 -20.52 -2.11 -11.07
N GLN A 89 -20.94 -1.70 -12.26
CA GLN A 89 -21.95 -0.65 -12.40
C GLN A 89 -23.18 -0.98 -11.53
N GLU A 90 -23.65 0.02 -10.78
CA GLU A 90 -24.83 -0.07 -9.90
C GLU A 90 -24.73 -1.14 -8.79
N GLY A 91 -23.51 -1.56 -8.40
CA GLY A 91 -23.31 -2.55 -7.35
C GLY A 91 -23.67 -3.98 -7.76
N GLN A 92 -24.01 -4.20 -9.03
CA GLN A 92 -24.33 -5.51 -9.55
C GLN A 92 -23.06 -6.25 -9.94
N ARG A 93 -22.70 -7.27 -9.16
CA ARG A 93 -21.59 -8.17 -9.44
C ARG A 93 -22.14 -9.55 -9.77
N LYS A 94 -21.80 -10.11 -10.93
CA LYS A 94 -22.07 -11.53 -11.22
C LYS A 94 -21.08 -12.40 -10.47
N LYS A 95 -21.53 -13.57 -10.01
CA LYS A 95 -20.66 -14.54 -9.33
C LYS A 95 -19.48 -14.89 -10.24
N GLY A 96 -18.26 -14.68 -9.74
CA GLY A 96 -17.03 -14.91 -10.50
C GLY A 96 -16.40 -13.64 -11.08
N ASP A 97 -17.09 -12.49 -11.07
CA ASP A 97 -16.48 -11.23 -11.51
C ASP A 97 -15.54 -10.66 -10.45
N PHE A 98 -14.45 -10.03 -10.89
CA PHE A 98 -13.51 -9.31 -10.03
C PHE A 98 -12.77 -8.22 -10.81
N VAL A 99 -12.25 -7.23 -10.09
CA VAL A 99 -11.24 -6.31 -10.62
C VAL A 99 -9.89 -7.02 -10.54
N ARG A 100 -9.31 -7.35 -11.70
CA ARG A 100 -8.01 -8.09 -11.75
C ARG A 100 -6.89 -7.40 -10.97
N SER A 101 -6.88 -6.06 -10.98
CA SER A 101 -5.91 -5.28 -10.22
C SER A 101 -6.49 -3.93 -9.85
N ALA A 102 -6.92 -3.77 -8.60
CA ALA A 102 -7.28 -2.47 -8.04
C ALA A 102 -6.01 -1.85 -7.46
N SER A 103 -5.45 -0.87 -8.16
CA SER A 103 -4.08 -0.38 -7.92
C SER A 103 -4.04 1.00 -7.28
N PHE A 104 -2.97 1.25 -6.54
CA PHE A 104 -2.67 2.53 -5.91
C PHE A 104 -1.15 2.78 -5.93
N SER A 105 -0.76 4.01 -5.63
CA SER A 105 0.60 4.51 -5.63
C SER A 105 0.82 5.46 -4.45
N PHE A 106 2.07 5.87 -4.21
CA PHE A 106 2.40 6.77 -3.11
C PHE A 106 1.59 8.08 -3.12
N THR A 107 1.24 8.61 -4.29
CA THR A 107 0.42 9.84 -4.38
C THR A 107 -0.99 9.67 -3.85
N ASP A 108 -1.51 8.45 -3.83
CA ASP A 108 -2.88 8.17 -3.39
C ASP A 108 -3.01 8.16 -1.86
N TYR A 109 -1.90 8.00 -1.11
CA TYR A 109 -1.90 7.95 0.36
C TYR A 109 -0.86 8.85 1.04
N LYS A 110 -0.07 9.63 0.32
CA LYS A 110 1.00 10.48 0.90
C LYS A 110 0.51 11.51 1.95
N ASP A 111 -0.74 11.96 1.83
CA ASP A 111 -1.33 12.95 2.73
C ASP A 111 -2.25 12.28 3.79
N CYS A 112 -2.17 10.96 3.91
CA CYS A 112 -2.93 10.17 4.87
C CYS A 112 -2.45 10.48 6.30
N PRO A 113 -3.35 10.88 7.24
CA PRO A 113 -2.95 11.16 8.61
C PRO A 113 -2.34 9.97 9.35
N SER A 114 -2.72 8.74 8.98
CA SER A 114 -2.16 7.51 9.56
C SER A 114 -0.87 7.04 8.88
N LEU A 115 -0.37 7.76 7.86
CA LEU A 115 0.87 7.41 7.20
C LEU A 115 2.06 7.61 8.13
N ARG A 116 2.78 6.52 8.38
CA ARG A 116 4.07 6.52 9.06
C ARG A 116 5.10 5.71 8.29
N ILE A 117 6.37 6.02 8.52
CA ILE A 117 7.50 5.24 8.02
C ILE A 117 7.91 4.24 9.12
N ALA A 118 7.48 3.00 8.99
CA ALA A 118 7.82 1.95 9.96
C ALA A 118 9.30 1.54 9.85
N TYR A 119 9.88 1.69 8.66
CA TYR A 119 11.30 1.46 8.43
C TYR A 119 11.81 2.35 7.31
N LEU A 120 12.98 2.95 7.51
CA LEU A 120 13.78 3.58 6.47
C LEU A 120 15.23 3.18 6.65
N ARG A 121 15.82 2.64 5.59
CA ARG A 121 17.23 2.32 5.54
C ARG A 121 18.08 3.59 5.67
N ASN A 122 19.08 3.59 6.56
CA ASN A 122 19.93 4.76 6.83
C ASN A 122 20.66 5.27 5.58
N ASP A 123 21.13 4.37 4.72
CA ASP A 123 21.87 4.67 3.50
C ASP A 123 20.98 4.76 2.24
N TRP A 124 19.68 5.07 2.39
CA TRP A 124 18.71 5.10 1.28
C TRP A 124 19.15 6.01 0.11
N HIS A 125 19.94 7.05 0.37
CA HIS A 125 20.45 7.98 -0.63
C HIS A 125 21.27 7.28 -1.72
N ASN A 126 21.97 6.19 -1.37
CA ASN A 126 22.72 5.34 -2.31
C ASN A 126 21.79 4.66 -3.33
N PHE A 127 20.49 4.61 -3.04
CA PHE A 127 19.47 3.98 -3.87
C PHE A 127 18.53 5.02 -4.53
N LYS A 128 18.85 6.32 -4.46
CA LYS A 128 17.97 7.40 -4.93
C LYS A 128 17.53 7.24 -6.39
N ASP A 129 18.38 6.70 -7.26
CA ASP A 129 18.03 6.49 -8.66
C ASP A 129 16.97 5.39 -8.87
N TYR A 130 16.84 4.48 -7.92
CA TYR A 130 15.80 3.47 -7.87
C TYR A 130 14.49 3.98 -7.24
N LEU A 131 14.47 5.19 -6.68
CA LEU A 131 13.27 5.78 -6.06
C LEU A 131 12.59 6.74 -7.03
N SER A 132 11.26 6.70 -7.06
CA SER A 132 10.47 7.74 -7.73
C SER A 132 10.75 9.11 -7.09
N ARG A 133 10.55 10.18 -7.87
CA ARG A 133 10.77 11.55 -7.40
C ARG A 133 9.96 11.87 -6.14
N ASN A 134 8.71 11.40 -6.07
CA ASN A 134 7.81 11.65 -4.95
C ASN A 134 8.30 10.97 -3.67
N ILE A 135 8.75 9.72 -3.75
CA ILE A 135 9.31 9.00 -2.59
C ILE A 135 10.62 9.64 -2.14
N ALA A 136 11.54 9.91 -3.08
CA ALA A 136 12.82 10.52 -2.73
C ALA A 136 12.65 11.92 -2.12
N LYS A 137 11.61 12.67 -2.53
CA LYS A 137 11.26 13.96 -1.92
C LYS A 137 10.73 13.76 -0.49
N TYR A 138 9.79 12.83 -0.30
CA TYR A 138 9.22 12.53 1.02
C TYR A 138 10.30 12.14 2.04
N PHE A 139 11.25 11.28 1.66
CA PHE A 139 12.35 10.88 2.55
C PHE A 139 13.27 12.03 2.98
N LYS A 140 13.42 13.06 2.14
CA LYS A 140 14.20 14.26 2.51
C LYS A 140 13.45 15.15 3.48
N GLU A 141 12.13 15.21 3.36
CA GLU A 141 11.28 16.04 4.22
C GLU A 141 11.17 15.45 5.63
N LEU A 142 11.27 14.12 5.78
CA LEU A 142 11.27 13.43 7.08
C LEU A 142 12.52 13.71 7.95
N ARG A 143 13.60 14.26 7.39
CA ARG A 143 14.86 14.56 8.13
C ARG A 143 15.06 16.05 8.40
N LYS A 144 14.01 16.87 8.22
CA LYS A 144 13.98 18.26 8.67
C LYS A 144 13.33 18.33 10.04
#